data_AF-A0A4S8RMT2-F1
#
_entry.id   AF-A0A4S8RMT2-F1
#
_cell.length_a   1.000
_cell.length_b   1.000
_cell.length_c   1.000
_cell.angle_alpha   90.00
_cell.angle_beta   90.00
_cell.angle_gamma   90.00
#
_symmetry.space_group_name_H-M   'P 1'
#
loop_
_entity.id
_entity.type
_entity.pdbx_description
1 polymer ?
#
loop_
_entity_poly.entity_id
_entity_poly.type
_entity_poly.pdbx_seq_one_letter_code
_entity_poly.pdbx_strand_id
1 'polypeptide(L)'
;MGLALLVLFLGLAMWFQYSKRKKGATPQLSKQETLVHGLIVQGKSNKEIANELFISLSTVKSHITSIYGKLNVTGRQELLKNSTGTST
;
A
#
# COMPACT_ATOMS: atom_id res chain seq x y z
N MET A 1 1.22 30.01 -13.75
CA MET A 1 0.71 29.30 -12.55
C MET A 1 -0.23 28.12 -12.87
N GLY A 2 -0.97 28.12 -13.99
CA GLY A 2 -1.94 27.03 -14.30
C GLY A 2 -1.36 25.70 -14.81
N LEU A 3 -0.17 25.69 -15.43
CA LEU A 3 0.42 24.46 -16.01
C LEU A 3 1.01 23.51 -14.94
N ALA A 4 1.56 24.06 -13.85
CA ALA A 4 2.19 23.29 -12.78
C ALA A 4 1.20 22.40 -12.01
N LEU A 5 -0.04 22.87 -11.82
CA LEU A 5 -1.12 22.09 -11.20
C LEU A 5 -1.60 20.96 -12.12
N LEU A 6 -1.58 21.18 -13.43
CA LEU A 6 -1.96 20.17 -14.43
C LEU A 6 -0.94 19.02 -14.49
N VAL A 7 0.35 19.33 -14.38
CA VAL A 7 1.42 18.30 -14.33
C VAL A 7 1.38 17.51 -13.02
N LEU A 8 1.07 18.15 -11.90
CA LEU A 8 0.85 17.45 -10.61
C LEU A 8 -0.39 16.55 -10.66
N PHE A 9 -1.48 17.03 -11.26
CA PHE A 9 -2.73 16.27 -11.41
C PHE A 9 -2.56 15.09 -12.38
N LEU A 10 -1.86 15.29 -13.50
CA LEU A 10 -1.52 14.25 -14.47
C LEU A 10 -0.51 13.24 -13.90
N GLY A 11 0.47 13.67 -13.12
CA GLY A 11 1.41 12.77 -12.45
C GLY A 11 0.72 11.88 -11.41
N LEU A 12 -0.19 12.45 -10.61
CA LEU A 12 -1.00 11.70 -9.64
C LEU A 12 -1.97 10.73 -10.35
N ALA A 13 -2.59 11.17 -11.45
CA ALA A 13 -3.50 10.36 -12.24
C ALA A 13 -2.77 9.26 -13.04
N MET A 14 -1.58 9.54 -13.58
CA MET A 14 -0.73 8.55 -14.27
C MET A 14 -0.19 7.50 -13.30
N TRP A 15 0.21 7.90 -12.09
CA TRP A 15 0.58 6.96 -11.03
C TRP A 15 -0.60 6.06 -10.63
N PHE A 16 -1.81 6.62 -10.59
CA PHE A 16 -3.05 5.84 -10.39
C PHE A 16 -3.33 4.87 -11.55
N GLN A 17 -3.00 5.25 -12.78
CA GLN A 17 -3.29 4.45 -13.98
C GLN A 17 -2.25 3.34 -14.25
N TYR A 18 -0.98 3.53 -13.84
CA TYR A 18 0.08 2.52 -13.99
C TYR A 18 -0.24 1.21 -13.26
N SER A 19 -0.93 1.30 -12.11
CA SER A 19 -1.22 0.14 -11.25
C SER A 19 -2.33 -0.80 -11.75
N LYS A 20 -3.12 -0.41 -12.77
CA LYS A 20 -4.24 -1.24 -13.27
C LYS A 20 -3.85 -2.32 -14.30
N ARG A 21 -2.61 -2.35 -14.80
CA ARG A 21 -2.22 -3.21 -15.95
C ARG A 21 -1.61 -4.58 -15.61
N LYS A 22 -1.43 -4.96 -14.34
CA LYS A 22 -0.93 -6.31 -13.97
C LYS A 22 -2.04 -7.21 -13.40
N LYS A 23 -2.93 -7.71 -14.26
CA LYS A 23 -3.83 -8.83 -13.97
C LYS A 23 -3.28 -10.07 -14.70
N GLY A 24 -2.62 -10.99 -13.99
CA GLY A 24 -2.10 -12.23 -14.61
C GLY A 24 -1.11 -13.05 -13.78
N ALA A 25 -0.55 -12.51 -12.70
CA ALA A 25 0.26 -13.26 -11.73
C ALA A 25 -0.45 -13.23 -10.37
N THR A 26 -0.33 -14.30 -9.58
CA THR A 26 -0.74 -14.31 -8.17
C THR A 26 -0.27 -13.01 -7.50
N PRO A 27 -1.14 -12.24 -6.84
CA PRO A 27 -0.79 -10.91 -6.37
C PRO A 27 0.24 -10.99 -5.24
N GLN A 28 1.51 -10.94 -5.62
CA GLN A 28 2.63 -10.91 -4.68
C GLN A 28 2.88 -9.46 -4.26
N LEU A 29 3.10 -9.27 -2.96
CA LEU A 29 3.54 -7.99 -2.44
C LEU A 29 4.93 -7.66 -2.98
N SER A 30 5.15 -6.41 -3.38
CA SER A 30 6.47 -5.88 -3.63
C SER A 30 7.30 -5.86 -2.35
N LYS A 31 8.62 -5.67 -2.48
CA LYS A 31 9.52 -5.57 -1.33
C LYS A 31 9.06 -4.50 -0.32
N GLN A 32 8.67 -3.32 -0.81
CA GLN A 32 8.20 -2.22 0.04
C GLN A 32 6.86 -2.54 0.71
N GLU A 33 5.92 -3.11 -0.04
CA GLU A 33 4.63 -3.53 0.52
C GLU A 33 4.79 -4.64 1.56
N THR A 34 5.76 -5.54 1.39
CA THR A 34 6.07 -6.60 2.36
C THR A 34 6.60 -6.01 3.67
N LEU A 35 7.47 -5.00 3.60
CA LEU A 35 7.95 -4.28 4.79
C LEU A 35 6.79 -3.59 5.52
N VAL A 36 5.97 -2.83 4.79
CA VAL A 36 4.79 -2.16 5.35
C VAL A 36 3.81 -3.17 5.95
N HIS A 37 3.53 -4.28 5.26
CA HIS A 37 2.69 -5.37 5.75
C HIS A 37 3.22 -5.96 7.07
N GLY A 38 4.51 -6.26 7.15
CA GLY A 38 5.14 -6.75 8.38
C GLY A 38 4.98 -5.80 9.56
N LEU A 39 5.16 -4.49 9.34
CA LEU A 39 4.97 -3.49 10.40
C LEU A 39 3.50 -3.33 10.82
N ILE A 40 2.56 -3.53 9.90
CA ILE A 40 1.12 -3.58 10.22
C ILE A 40 0.83 -4.79 11.12
N VAL A 41 1.36 -5.96 10.78
CA VAL A 41 1.21 -7.20 11.57
C VAL A 41 1.81 -7.06 12.96
N GLN A 42 2.91 -6.31 13.10
CA GLN A 42 3.51 -5.95 14.39
C GLN A 42 2.67 -4.95 15.22
N GLY A 43 1.54 -4.47 14.70
CA GLY A 43 0.66 -3.55 15.42
C GLY A 43 0.99 -2.07 15.23
N LYS A 44 1.98 -1.70 14.41
CA LYS A 44 2.38 -0.30 14.24
C LYS A 44 1.32 0.53 13.51
N SER A 45 1.12 1.76 13.99
CA SER A 45 0.29 2.78 13.37
C SER A 45 0.93 3.29 12.08
N ASN A 46 0.12 3.89 11.19
CA ASN A 46 0.61 4.45 9.94
C ASN A 46 1.68 5.54 10.16
N LYS A 47 1.62 6.25 11.29
CA LYS A 47 2.60 7.29 11.66
C LYS A 47 3.93 6.67 12.08
N GLU A 48 3.89 5.59 12.85
CA GLU A 48 5.10 4.84 13.24
C GLU A 48 5.76 4.20 12.03
N ILE A 49 4.96 3.60 11.13
CA ILE A 49 5.46 3.03 9.86
C ILE A 49 6.12 4.11 9.00
N ALA A 50 5.51 5.30 8.90
CA ALA A 50 6.07 6.42 8.17
C ALA A 50 7.44 6.85 8.73
N ASN A 51 7.54 6.94 10.06
CA ASN A 51 8.78 7.31 10.74
C ASN A 51 9.87 6.24 10.56
N GLU A 52 9.53 4.97 10.70
CA GLU A 52 10.49 3.86 10.65
C GLU A 52 11.02 3.58 9.25
N LEU A 53 10.18 3.75 8.24
CA LEU A 53 10.57 3.59 6.84
C LEU A 53 11.07 4.91 6.22
N PHE A 54 11.10 6.01 6.99
CA PHE A 54 11.48 7.35 6.53
C PHE A 54 10.73 7.81 5.28
N ILE A 55 9.41 7.57 5.23
CA ILE A 55 8.51 7.95 4.13
C ILE A 55 7.33 8.77 4.63
N SER A 56 6.63 9.46 3.72
CA SER A 56 5.47 10.25 4.09
C SER A 56 4.27 9.37 4.52
N LEU A 57 3.40 9.91 5.39
CA LEU A 57 2.13 9.25 5.74
C LEU A 57 1.26 8.95 4.52
N SER A 58 1.30 9.82 3.49
CA SER A 58 0.60 9.61 2.22
C SER A 58 1.13 8.37 1.51
N THR A 59 2.45 8.22 1.43
CA THR A 59 3.12 7.05 0.85
C THR A 59 2.77 5.76 1.60
N VAL A 60 2.71 5.81 2.94
CA VAL A 60 2.24 4.65 3.73
C VAL A 60 0.81 4.27 3.36
N LYS A 61 -0.11 5.24 3.28
CA LYS A 61 -1.51 4.98 2.87
C LYS A 61 -1.59 4.38 1.47
N SER A 62 -0.77 4.87 0.55
CA SER A 62 -0.65 4.32 -0.81
C SER A 62 -0.21 2.86 -0.83
N HIS A 63 0.80 2.50 -0.05
CA HIS A 63 1.23 1.11 0.11
C HIS A 63 0.11 0.25 0.73
N ILE A 64 -0.58 0.75 1.76
CA ILE A 64 -1.70 0.05 2.41
C ILE A 64 -2.84 -0.23 1.42
N THR A 65 -3.25 0.75 0.62
CA THR A 65 -4.30 0.56 -0.41
C THR A 65 -3.89 -0.50 -1.43
N SER A 66 -2.62 -0.51 -1.83
CA SER A 66 -2.09 -1.49 -2.77
C SER A 66 -2.04 -2.89 -2.16
N ILE A 67 -1.63 -3.01 -0.90
CA ILE A 67 -1.64 -4.26 -0.12
C ILE A 67 -3.07 -4.81 -0.03
N TYR A 68 -4.03 -3.97 0.34
CA TYR A 68 -5.45 -4.37 0.45
C TYR A 68 -6.00 -4.88 -0.86
N GLY A 69 -5.74 -4.17 -1.97
CA GLY A 69 -6.15 -4.60 -3.30
C GLY A 69 -5.48 -5.90 -3.76
N LYS A 70 -4.22 -6.13 -3.37
CA LYS A 70 -3.47 -7.36 -3.71
C LYS A 70 -3.91 -8.56 -2.89
N LEU A 71 -4.14 -8.38 -1.60
CA LEU A 71 -4.55 -9.45 -0.69
C LEU A 71 -6.07 -9.65 -0.63
N ASN A 72 -6.82 -8.85 -1.40
CA ASN A 72 -8.28 -8.86 -1.44
C ASN A 72 -8.91 -8.73 -0.04
N VAL A 73 -8.35 -7.83 0.77
CA VAL A 73 -8.87 -7.51 2.11
C VAL A 73 -9.43 -6.08 2.12
N THR A 74 -10.45 -5.87 2.94
CA THR A 74 -11.17 -4.60 3.04
C THR A 74 -10.62 -3.66 4.11
N GLY A 75 -9.79 -4.16 5.02
CA GLY A 75 -9.26 -3.35 6.10
C GLY A 75 -8.21 -4.02 6.98
N ARG A 76 -7.70 -3.23 7.94
CA ARG A 76 -6.60 -3.62 8.82
C ARG A 76 -6.93 -4.85 9.66
N GLN A 77 -8.14 -4.93 10.21
CA GLN A 77 -8.55 -6.07 11.03
C GLN A 77 -8.59 -7.37 10.22
N GLU A 78 -9.14 -7.33 9.01
CA GLU A 78 -9.17 -8.47 8.10
C GLU A 78 -7.76 -8.89 7.67
N LEU A 79 -6.89 -7.91 7.38
CA LEU A 79 -5.49 -8.16 7.09
C LEU A 79 -4.79 -8.89 8.24
N LEU A 80 -5.01 -8.45 9.48
CA LEU A 80 -4.43 -9.08 10.67
C LEU A 80 -4.94 -10.51 10.86
N LYS A 81 -6.25 -10.72 10.74
CA LYS A 81 -6.88 -12.05 10.83
C LYS A 81 -6.29 -13.03 9.80
N ASN A 82 -6.10 -12.58 8.56
CA ASN A 82 -5.54 -13.43 7.50
C ASN A 82 -4.04 -13.70 7.71
N SER A 83 -3.33 -12.82 8.42
CA SER A 83 -1.90 -12.98 8.72
C SER A 83 -1.65 -13.90 9.92
N THR A 84 -2.61 -14.02 10.84
CA THR A 84 -2.52 -14.92 12.01
C THR A 84 -3.10 -16.31 11.75
N GLY A 85 -3.73 -16.53 10.59
CA GLY A 85 -4.49 -17.73 10.24
C GLY A 85 -3.83 -18.70 9.27
N THR A 86 -2.50 -18.84 9.24
CA THR A 86 -1.80 -19.81 8.38
C THR A 86 -0.96 -20.78 9.19
N SER A 87 -1.63 -21.78 9.76
CA SER A 87 -1.11 -23.11 10.10
C SER A 87 -2.31 -24.06 10.21
N THR A 88 -2.88 -24.43 9.06
CA THR A 88 -3.68 -25.67 8.91
C THR A 88 -3.49 -26.17 7.49
#